data_AF-A0A9E1ZBV8-F1
#
_entry.id   AF-A0A9E1ZBV8-F1
#
_cell.length_a   1.000
_cell.length_b   1.000
_cell.length_c   1.000
_cell.angle_alpha   90.00
_cell.angle_beta   90.00
_cell.angle_gamma   90.00
#
_symmetry.space_group_name_H-M   'P 1'
#
loop_
_entity.id
_entity.type
_entity.pdbx_description
1 polymer ?
#
loop_
_entity_poly.entity_id
_entity_poly.type
_entity_poly.pdbx_seq_one_letter_code
_entity_poly.pdbx_strand_id
1 'polypeptide(L)'
;MARPDTIGVVRYLLERQRGGFPEGSVELIFQDPSLEIVSIIHNQFGILPRFALMIGRTLYFEGMSANEVRSLTREEVKRTFKEILMVRRSISNISMFRGRYVVSVAHAPPGWFMNEEEEAAFRQSSDPEKFLSTLRPKENPTIRECEKVKSSFLRRFVNAPPPATFILRGHGGPKAFYLTQQLSDEDGSVRAKNAKIISTDEMTEALLKRYEKWKTSKKSYLLEEDIIILGACHSSEFLRTVLQNHAAQITPISIAMTEFGFVGAERRPGKTFFSDKFHAGEYDPKISDYFEKDAKNFLSDFTLYKRVGGKLKHLGESNKEPDKPSEDIEA
;
A
#
# COMPACT_ATOMS: atom_id res chain seq x y z
N MET A 1 27.60 4.10 4.08
CA MET A 1 27.95 3.02 5.03
C MET A 1 26.81 2.87 6.02
N ALA A 2 26.22 1.68 6.12
CA ALA A 2 25.17 1.38 7.10
C ALA A 2 25.74 1.47 8.52
N ARG A 3 25.01 2.10 9.45
CA ARG A 3 25.40 2.08 10.87
C ARG A 3 25.23 0.64 11.39
N PRO A 4 26.14 0.13 12.25
CA PRO A 4 26.11 -1.26 12.73
C PRO A 4 24.78 -1.70 13.38
N ASP A 5 24.03 -0.75 13.93
CA ASP A 5 22.72 -0.92 14.56
C ASP A 5 21.59 -1.20 13.57
N THR A 6 21.74 -0.87 12.28
CA THR A 6 20.69 -1.11 11.27
C THR A 6 20.72 -2.52 10.65
N ILE A 7 21.80 -3.28 10.90
CA ILE A 7 22.09 -4.53 10.18
C ILE A 7 21.02 -5.61 10.40
N GLY A 8 20.47 -5.73 11.61
CA GLY A 8 19.48 -6.77 11.93
C GLY A 8 18.15 -6.58 11.16
N VAL A 9 17.63 -5.35 11.15
CA VAL A 9 16.39 -4.99 10.45
C VAL A 9 16.59 -5.05 8.94
N VAL A 10 17.71 -4.53 8.44
CA VAL A 10 18.02 -4.58 7.01
C VAL A 10 18.19 -6.03 6.57
N ARG A 11 18.92 -6.87 7.31
CA ARG A 11 19.04 -8.30 7.00
C ARG A 11 17.67 -8.97 6.91
N TYR A 12 16.80 -8.72 7.89
CA TYR A 12 15.42 -9.22 7.86
C TYR A 12 14.67 -8.80 6.58
N LEU A 13 14.75 -7.52 6.20
CA LEU A 13 14.16 -7.03 4.95
C LEU A 13 14.78 -7.73 3.72
N LEU A 14 16.12 -7.88 3.69
CA LEU A 14 16.82 -8.49 2.58
C LEU A 14 16.49 -9.98 2.41
N GLU A 15 16.38 -10.74 3.51
CA GLU A 15 16.06 -12.17 3.52
C GLU A 15 14.64 -12.45 2.98
N ARG A 16 13.73 -11.50 3.14
CA ARG A 16 12.35 -11.61 2.65
C ARG A 16 12.21 -11.34 1.16
N GLN A 17 13.11 -10.57 0.55
CA GLN A 17 13.11 -10.36 -0.89
C GLN A 17 13.68 -11.59 -1.64
N ARG A 18 12.94 -12.70 -1.67
CA ARG A 18 13.31 -13.89 -2.44
C ARG A 18 13.15 -13.63 -3.93
N GLY A 19 14.22 -13.08 -4.51
CA GLY A 19 14.33 -12.97 -5.94
C GLY A 19 15.63 -12.43 -6.52
N GLY A 20 16.52 -11.93 -5.68
CA GLY A 20 17.64 -11.13 -6.17
C GLY A 20 17.19 -9.67 -6.31
N PHE A 21 18.05 -8.79 -5.80
CA PHE A 21 17.92 -7.35 -5.90
C PHE A 21 18.20 -6.96 -7.37
N PRO A 22 17.31 -6.23 -8.05
CA PRO A 22 17.80 -5.35 -9.11
C PRO A 22 18.94 -4.51 -8.52
N GLU A 23 20.07 -4.40 -9.22
CA GLU A 23 21.20 -3.58 -8.76
C GLU A 23 20.68 -2.19 -8.31
N GLY A 24 21.05 -1.76 -7.09
CA GLY A 24 20.62 -0.50 -6.49
C GLY A 24 19.40 -0.55 -5.55
N SER A 25 18.65 -1.66 -5.48
CA SER A 25 17.46 -1.73 -4.60
C SER A 25 17.78 -1.78 -3.09
N VAL A 26 18.97 -2.26 -2.71
CA VAL A 26 19.44 -2.21 -1.31
C VAL A 26 19.62 -0.76 -0.83
N GLU A 27 20.11 0.12 -1.70
CA GLU A 27 20.32 1.54 -1.36
C GLU A 27 19.00 2.24 -1.04
N LEU A 28 17.91 1.84 -1.68
CA LEU A 28 16.58 2.40 -1.44
C LEU A 28 16.03 2.03 -0.05
N ILE A 29 16.36 0.86 0.49
CA ILE A 29 15.99 0.49 1.86
C ILE A 29 16.64 1.45 2.87
N PHE A 30 17.90 1.81 2.64
CA PHE A 30 18.61 2.77 3.49
C PHE A 30 18.11 4.22 3.36
N GLN A 31 17.25 4.50 2.37
CA GLN A 31 16.56 5.78 2.26
C GLN A 31 15.28 5.85 3.09
N ASP A 32 14.86 4.77 3.77
CA ASP A 32 13.68 4.82 4.66
C ASP A 32 13.99 5.73 5.87
N PRO A 33 13.33 6.89 5.99
CA PRO A 33 13.61 7.83 7.08
C PRO A 33 13.20 7.28 8.45
N SER A 34 12.38 6.22 8.50
CA SER A 34 11.99 5.56 9.74
C SER A 34 12.98 4.50 10.23
N LEU A 35 13.96 4.11 9.40
CA LEU A 35 14.82 2.95 9.66
C LEU A 35 15.67 3.09 10.93
N GLU A 36 16.12 4.31 11.26
CA GLU A 36 16.85 4.56 12.52
C GLU A 36 15.96 4.25 13.73
N ILE A 37 14.72 4.73 13.73
CA ILE A 37 13.74 4.50 14.81
C ILE A 37 13.42 3.01 14.92
N VAL A 38 13.18 2.34 13.78
CA VAL A 38 12.93 0.89 13.75
C VAL A 38 14.12 0.11 14.34
N SER A 39 15.34 0.54 14.03
CA SER A 39 16.56 -0.10 14.54
C SER A 39 16.73 0.09 16.05
N ILE A 40 16.39 1.27 16.59
CA ILE A 40 16.35 1.49 18.04
C ILE A 40 15.35 0.53 18.69
N ILE A 41 14.12 0.45 18.15
CA ILE A 41 13.08 -0.45 18.68
C ILE A 41 13.55 -1.91 18.69
N HIS A 42 14.19 -2.37 17.61
CA HIS A 42 14.72 -3.72 17.52
C HIS A 42 15.82 -3.98 18.56
N ASN A 43 16.87 -3.15 18.57
CA ASN A 43 18.08 -3.44 19.34
C ASN A 43 17.92 -3.16 20.83
N GLN A 44 17.26 -2.06 21.20
CA GLN A 44 17.14 -1.65 22.60
C GLN A 44 16.11 -2.48 23.37
N PHE A 45 15.04 -2.92 22.70
CA PHE A 45 13.92 -3.62 23.34
C PHE A 45 13.86 -5.11 22.99
N GLY A 46 14.78 -5.63 22.18
CA GLY A 46 14.81 -7.05 21.78
C GLY A 46 13.61 -7.47 20.94
N ILE A 47 12.95 -6.53 20.25
CA ILE A 47 11.71 -6.79 19.52
C ILE A 47 12.03 -7.37 18.14
N LEU A 48 11.33 -8.44 17.74
CA LEU A 48 11.50 -9.04 16.42
C LEU A 48 11.37 -7.98 15.29
N PRO A 49 12.23 -8.02 14.25
CA PRO A 49 12.31 -6.97 13.23
C PRO A 49 10.96 -6.55 12.62
N ARG A 50 10.06 -7.50 12.36
CA ARG A 50 8.72 -7.21 11.83
C ARG A 50 7.85 -6.34 12.76
N PHE A 51 7.91 -6.60 14.06
CA PHE A 51 7.15 -5.82 15.04
C PHE A 51 7.84 -4.49 15.30
N ALA A 52 9.18 -4.47 15.24
CA ALA A 52 9.95 -3.24 15.27
C ALA A 52 9.62 -2.33 14.07
N LEU A 53 9.40 -2.87 12.87
CA LEU A 53 8.94 -2.11 11.70
C LEU A 53 7.58 -1.47 11.96
N MET A 54 6.61 -2.23 12.50
CA MET A 54 5.27 -1.73 12.83
C MET A 54 5.31 -0.59 13.85
N ILE A 55 6.00 -0.83 14.97
CA ILE A 55 6.10 0.10 16.08
C ILE A 55 6.91 1.32 15.65
N GLY A 56 8.13 1.10 15.16
CA GLY A 56 9.05 2.18 14.84
C GLY A 56 8.53 3.13 13.77
N ARG A 57 7.86 2.62 12.73
CA ARG A 57 7.22 3.49 11.72
C ARG A 57 6.02 4.24 12.26
N THR A 58 5.24 3.63 13.14
CA THR A 58 4.15 4.33 13.82
C THR A 58 4.69 5.48 14.65
N LEU A 59 5.74 5.26 15.45
CA LEU A 59 6.39 6.32 16.24
C LEU A 59 6.99 7.42 15.34
N TYR A 60 7.63 7.04 14.24
CA TYR A 60 8.13 7.98 13.23
C TYR A 60 7.01 8.88 12.67
N PHE A 61 5.87 8.28 12.29
CA PHE A 61 4.72 9.03 11.78
C PHE A 61 4.01 9.87 12.85
N GLU A 62 4.16 9.49 14.12
CA GLU A 62 3.71 10.29 15.25
C GLU A 62 4.58 11.55 15.47
N GLY A 63 5.75 11.59 14.82
CA GLY A 63 6.69 12.72 14.84
C GLY A 63 7.81 12.55 15.86
N MET A 64 7.97 11.36 16.43
CA MET A 64 9.04 11.12 17.40
C MET A 64 10.40 11.07 16.71
N SER A 65 11.37 11.74 17.30
CA SER A 65 12.78 11.68 16.92
C SER A 65 13.47 10.43 17.48
N ALA A 66 14.63 10.08 16.92
CA ALA A 66 15.44 8.98 17.41
C ALA A 66 15.84 9.14 18.90
N ASN A 67 16.05 10.37 19.38
CA ASN A 67 16.39 10.61 20.78
C ASN A 67 15.20 10.37 21.72
N GLU A 68 14.00 10.82 21.33
CA GLU A 68 12.78 10.55 22.09
C GLU A 68 12.48 9.05 22.15
N VAL A 69 12.69 8.32 21.05
CA VAL A 69 12.51 6.86 21.01
C VAL A 69 13.50 6.14 21.92
N ARG A 70 14.76 6.59 21.99
CA ARG A 70 15.77 6.02 22.92
C ARG A 70 15.38 6.18 24.39
N SER A 71 14.63 7.23 24.72
CA SER A 71 14.14 7.46 26.09
C SER A 71 12.87 6.68 26.45
N LEU A 72 12.27 5.95 25.50
CA LEU A 72 11.06 5.16 25.79
C LEU A 72 11.33 4.01 26.76
N THR A 73 10.32 3.72 27.57
CA THR A 73 10.23 2.52 28.42
C THR A 73 9.69 1.32 27.65
N ARG A 74 9.91 0.11 28.17
CA ARG A 74 9.31 -1.13 27.59
C ARG A 74 7.78 -1.05 27.58
N GLU A 75 7.20 -0.45 28.61
CA GLU A 75 5.75 -0.28 28.78
C GLU A 75 5.16 0.64 27.69
N GLU A 76 5.85 1.73 27.36
CA GLU A 76 5.43 2.63 26.28
C GLU A 76 5.49 1.95 24.91
N VAL A 77 6.55 1.17 24.66
CA VAL A 77 6.67 0.39 23.42
C VAL A 77 5.56 -0.66 23.32
N LYS A 78 5.28 -1.39 24.42
CA LYS A 78 4.15 -2.35 24.50
C LYS A 78 2.81 -1.65 24.28
N ARG A 79 2.61 -0.44 24.81
CA ARG A 79 1.41 0.37 24.59
C ARG A 79 1.23 0.73 23.12
N THR A 80 2.27 1.22 22.44
CA THR A 80 2.23 1.51 21.00
C THR A 80 1.86 0.26 20.20
N PHE A 81 2.43 -0.89 20.52
CA PHE A 81 2.07 -2.14 19.85
C PHE A 81 0.61 -2.54 20.07
N LYS A 82 0.12 -2.45 21.32
CA LYS A 82 -1.29 -2.71 21.66
C LYS A 82 -2.23 -1.78 20.91
N GLU A 83 -1.90 -0.50 20.79
CA GLU A 83 -2.66 0.46 19.97
C GLU A 83 -2.75 0.02 18.51
N ILE A 84 -1.63 -0.40 17.91
CA ILE A 84 -1.63 -0.91 16.53
C ILE A 84 -2.55 -2.13 16.39
N LEU A 85 -2.48 -3.09 17.32
CA LEU A 85 -3.35 -4.27 17.31
C LEU A 85 -4.83 -3.93 17.47
N MET A 86 -5.17 -2.95 18.31
CA MET A 86 -6.56 -2.47 18.45
C MET A 86 -7.08 -1.88 17.13
N VAL A 87 -6.25 -1.11 16.42
CA VAL A 87 -6.64 -0.56 15.11
C VAL A 87 -6.81 -1.67 14.07
N ARG A 88 -5.93 -2.68 14.05
CA ARG A 88 -6.11 -3.84 13.16
C ARG A 88 -7.43 -4.54 13.41
N ARG A 89 -7.78 -4.79 14.68
CA ARG A 89 -9.05 -5.41 15.07
C ARG A 89 -10.25 -4.58 14.64
N SER A 90 -10.19 -3.26 14.79
CA SER A 90 -11.32 -2.38 14.43
C SER A 90 -11.63 -2.39 12.93
N ILE A 91 -10.63 -2.65 12.06
CA ILE A 91 -10.81 -2.67 10.61
C ILE A 91 -10.94 -4.08 10.01
N SER A 92 -10.72 -5.13 10.81
CA SER A 92 -10.59 -6.52 10.32
C SER A 92 -11.80 -7.00 9.50
N ASN A 93 -13.02 -6.65 9.93
CA ASN A 93 -14.25 -7.14 9.31
C ASN A 93 -14.72 -6.32 8.10
N ILE A 94 -13.96 -5.31 7.69
CA ILE A 94 -14.34 -4.45 6.57
C ILE A 94 -14.17 -5.22 5.26
N SER A 95 -15.26 -5.35 4.49
CA SER A 95 -15.21 -5.89 3.13
C SER A 95 -14.35 -5.00 2.24
N MET A 96 -13.54 -5.60 1.38
CA MET A 96 -12.74 -4.87 0.40
C MET A 96 -13.54 -4.43 -0.83
N PHE A 97 -14.62 -5.12 -1.20
CA PHE A 97 -15.35 -4.86 -2.46
C PHE A 97 -16.87 -4.87 -2.33
N ARG A 98 -17.44 -5.75 -1.51
CA ARG A 98 -18.88 -5.89 -1.36
C ARG A 98 -19.48 -4.63 -0.76
N GLY A 99 -20.61 -4.16 -1.29
CA GLY A 99 -21.26 -2.95 -0.80
C GLY A 99 -20.57 -1.63 -1.21
N ARG A 100 -19.41 -1.68 -1.89
CA ARG A 100 -18.56 -0.52 -2.18
C ARG A 100 -18.58 -0.12 -3.65
N TYR A 101 -18.34 1.16 -3.90
CA TYR A 101 -18.05 1.64 -5.26
C TYR A 101 -16.62 1.29 -5.65
N VAL A 102 -16.45 0.54 -6.74
CA VAL A 102 -15.12 0.08 -7.18
C VAL A 102 -14.68 0.84 -8.43
N VAL A 103 -13.49 1.44 -8.37
CA VAL A 103 -12.84 2.11 -9.50
C VAL A 103 -11.42 1.57 -9.63
N SER A 104 -11.09 1.01 -10.79
CA SER A 104 -9.73 0.56 -11.08
C SER A 104 -9.09 1.33 -12.23
N VAL A 105 -7.78 1.54 -12.15
CA VAL A 105 -6.93 1.97 -13.26
C VAL A 105 -5.76 0.99 -13.42
N ALA A 106 -5.44 0.66 -14.66
CA ALA A 106 -4.42 -0.31 -15.01
C ALA A 106 -3.46 0.21 -16.09
N HIS A 107 -2.22 -0.26 -16.03
CA HIS A 107 -1.20 -0.10 -17.06
C HIS A 107 -1.54 -0.91 -18.35
N ALA A 108 -0.96 -0.51 -19.48
CA ALA A 108 -1.40 -0.85 -20.84
C ALA A 108 -1.24 -2.32 -21.35
N PRO A 109 -0.22 -3.13 -21.03
CA PRO A 109 -0.09 -4.46 -21.58
C PRO A 109 -0.97 -5.46 -20.81
N PRO A 110 -1.88 -6.16 -21.50
CA PRO A 110 -2.66 -7.23 -20.89
C PRO A 110 -1.76 -8.40 -20.46
N GLY A 111 -2.15 -9.09 -19.38
CA GLY A 111 -1.57 -10.38 -18.98
C GLY A 111 -0.46 -10.35 -17.92
N TRP A 112 0.13 -9.19 -17.62
CA TRP A 112 1.23 -9.09 -16.63
C TRP A 112 0.80 -8.69 -15.22
N PHE A 113 -0.46 -8.27 -15.02
CA PHE A 113 -0.91 -7.70 -13.75
C PHE A 113 -2.38 -7.99 -13.41
N MET A 114 -3.19 -8.39 -14.41
CA MET A 114 -4.50 -8.98 -14.21
C MET A 114 -4.99 -9.62 -15.52
N ASN A 115 -5.38 -10.89 -15.50
CA ASN A 115 -6.08 -11.52 -16.61
C ASN A 115 -7.58 -11.15 -16.59
N GLU A 116 -8.31 -11.48 -17.65
CA GLU A 116 -9.76 -11.19 -17.73
C GLU A 116 -10.57 -11.90 -16.64
N GLU A 117 -10.09 -13.05 -16.17
CA GLU A 117 -10.73 -13.85 -15.14
C GLU A 117 -10.70 -13.16 -13.77
N GLU A 118 -9.56 -12.57 -13.40
CA GLU A 118 -9.41 -11.79 -12.18
C GLU A 118 -10.28 -10.52 -12.21
N GLU A 119 -10.40 -9.86 -13.37
CA GLU A 119 -11.31 -8.73 -13.53
C GLU A 119 -12.78 -9.16 -13.40
N ALA A 120 -13.16 -10.29 -14.01
CA ALA A 120 -14.48 -10.87 -13.86
C ALA A 120 -14.77 -11.22 -12.39
N ALA A 121 -13.79 -11.78 -11.69
CA ALA A 121 -13.88 -12.09 -10.29
C ALA A 121 -14.02 -10.85 -9.38
N PHE A 122 -13.34 -9.73 -9.68
CA PHE A 122 -13.57 -8.47 -8.97
C PHE A 122 -14.98 -7.92 -9.20
N ARG A 123 -15.51 -8.07 -10.42
CA ARG A 123 -16.90 -7.71 -10.71
C ARG A 123 -17.89 -8.60 -9.97
N GLN A 124 -17.59 -9.89 -9.81
CA GLN A 124 -18.43 -10.83 -9.05
C GLN A 124 -18.38 -10.58 -7.54
N SER A 125 -17.23 -10.15 -7.00
CA SER A 125 -17.08 -9.84 -5.57
C SER A 125 -17.58 -8.45 -5.18
N SER A 126 -17.99 -7.63 -6.15
CA SER A 126 -18.60 -6.31 -5.95
C SER A 126 -20.07 -6.31 -6.34
N ASP A 127 -20.82 -5.30 -5.86
CA ASP A 127 -22.19 -5.09 -6.33
C ASP A 127 -22.13 -4.62 -7.80
N PRO A 128 -22.77 -5.29 -8.78
CA PRO A 128 -22.65 -4.94 -10.20
C PRO A 128 -22.97 -3.47 -10.52
N GLU A 129 -23.95 -2.89 -9.82
CA GLU A 129 -24.34 -1.49 -9.97
C GLU A 129 -23.33 -0.49 -9.38
N LYS A 130 -22.45 -0.96 -8.50
CA LYS A 130 -21.41 -0.14 -7.85
C LYS A 130 -20.02 -0.37 -8.45
N PHE A 131 -19.85 -1.34 -9.34
CA PHE A 131 -18.65 -1.46 -10.14
C PHE A 131 -18.64 -0.38 -11.24
N LEU A 132 -17.88 0.70 -11.01
CA LEU A 132 -17.96 1.86 -11.88
C LEU A 132 -17.13 1.69 -13.17
N SER A 133 -15.93 1.11 -13.08
CA SER A 133 -15.05 0.88 -14.24
C SER A 133 -13.70 0.23 -13.90
N THR A 134 -13.14 -0.46 -14.90
CA THR A 134 -11.69 -0.58 -15.10
C THR A 134 -11.26 0.38 -16.21
N LEU A 135 -10.35 1.30 -15.92
CA LEU A 135 -9.78 2.24 -16.88
C LEU A 135 -8.40 1.78 -17.30
N ARG A 136 -8.17 1.58 -18.60
CA ARG A 136 -6.89 1.15 -19.15
C ARG A 136 -6.61 1.88 -20.47
N PRO A 137 -5.37 2.35 -20.72
CA PRO A 137 -4.97 2.73 -22.07
C PRO A 137 -4.96 1.51 -23.00
N LYS A 138 -4.98 1.73 -24.32
CA LYS A 138 -4.76 0.65 -25.30
C LYS A 138 -3.30 0.18 -25.24
N GLU A 139 -3.01 -0.98 -25.83
CA GLU A 139 -1.67 -1.60 -25.84
C GLU A 139 -0.57 -0.67 -26.37
N ASN A 140 -0.88 0.15 -27.38
CA ASN A 140 0.00 1.21 -27.89
C ASN A 140 -0.72 2.56 -27.79
N PRO A 141 -0.77 3.18 -26.60
CA PRO A 141 -1.61 4.34 -26.39
C PRO A 141 -0.92 5.62 -26.87
N THR A 142 -1.69 6.50 -27.47
CA THR A 142 -1.27 7.89 -27.71
C THR A 142 -1.20 8.68 -26.39
N ILE A 143 -0.46 9.78 -26.37
CA ILE A 143 -0.42 10.72 -25.23
C ILE A 143 -1.83 11.16 -24.82
N ARG A 144 -2.67 11.48 -25.80
CA ARG A 144 -4.04 11.94 -25.59
C ARG A 144 -4.92 10.87 -24.95
N GLU A 145 -4.72 9.60 -25.30
CA GLU A 145 -5.44 8.48 -24.67
C GLU A 145 -5.02 8.29 -23.22
N CYS A 146 -3.72 8.34 -22.90
CA CYS A 146 -3.25 8.26 -21.52
C CYS A 146 -3.78 9.43 -20.66
N GLU A 147 -3.81 10.66 -21.19
CA GLU A 147 -4.41 11.80 -20.49
C GLU A 147 -5.92 11.60 -20.23
N LYS A 148 -6.66 11.11 -21.23
CA LYS A 148 -8.09 10.80 -21.04
C LYS A 148 -8.31 9.77 -19.94
N VAL A 149 -7.49 8.73 -19.89
CA VAL A 149 -7.55 7.69 -18.84
C VAL A 149 -7.22 8.30 -17.48
N LYS A 150 -6.12 9.05 -17.36
CA LYS A 150 -5.71 9.74 -16.13
C LYS A 150 -6.82 10.66 -15.60
N SER A 151 -7.28 11.61 -16.43
CA SER A 151 -8.32 12.55 -16.04
C SER A 151 -9.63 11.84 -15.69
N SER A 152 -9.96 10.75 -16.38
CA SER A 152 -11.15 9.96 -16.04
C SER A 152 -11.01 9.23 -14.71
N PHE A 153 -9.84 8.67 -14.41
CA PHE A 153 -9.57 8.04 -13.13
C PHE A 153 -9.64 9.06 -11.98
N LEU A 154 -8.89 10.16 -12.05
CA LEU A 154 -8.89 11.19 -11.00
C LEU A 154 -10.28 11.79 -10.80
N ARG A 155 -11.03 12.02 -11.90
CA ARG A 155 -12.43 12.47 -11.79
C ARG A 155 -13.30 11.44 -11.09
N ARG A 156 -13.22 10.15 -11.44
CA ARG A 156 -14.00 9.09 -10.77
C ARG A 156 -13.57 8.91 -9.31
N PHE A 157 -12.28 9.03 -9.01
CA PHE A 157 -11.73 9.02 -7.67
C PHE A 157 -12.40 10.08 -6.78
N VAL A 158 -12.50 11.33 -7.26
CA VAL A 158 -13.18 12.40 -6.52
C VAL A 158 -14.69 12.16 -6.41
N ASN A 159 -15.33 11.64 -7.45
CA ASN A 159 -16.78 11.65 -7.59
C ASN A 159 -17.50 10.34 -7.19
N ALA A 160 -16.80 9.23 -6.95
CA ALA A 160 -17.43 8.00 -6.49
C ALA A 160 -18.07 8.21 -5.10
N PRO A 161 -19.33 7.84 -4.85
CA PRO A 161 -19.88 7.95 -3.49
C PRO A 161 -19.13 7.02 -2.50
N PRO A 162 -18.97 7.40 -1.23
CA PRO A 162 -18.40 6.50 -0.21
C PRO A 162 -19.42 5.47 0.31
N PRO A 163 -18.99 4.28 0.76
CA PRO A 163 -17.60 3.80 0.77
C PRO A 163 -17.16 3.28 -0.61
N ALA A 164 -15.88 3.50 -0.95
CA ALA A 164 -15.29 3.13 -2.23
C ALA A 164 -13.98 2.34 -2.08
N THR A 165 -13.61 1.61 -3.12
CA THR A 165 -12.31 0.94 -3.25
C THR A 165 -11.66 1.34 -4.56
N PHE A 166 -10.46 1.90 -4.45
CA PHE A 166 -9.65 2.39 -5.56
C PHE A 166 -8.47 1.47 -5.79
N ILE A 167 -8.34 0.95 -7.00
CA ILE A 167 -7.31 -0.04 -7.34
C ILE A 167 -6.43 0.50 -8.45
N LEU A 168 -5.15 0.72 -8.17
CA LEU A 168 -4.14 1.09 -9.16
C LEU A 168 -3.22 -0.12 -9.38
N ARG A 169 -3.07 -0.60 -10.62
CA ARG A 169 -2.20 -1.77 -10.93
C ARG A 169 -1.24 -1.54 -12.10
N GLY A 170 -0.02 -2.02 -11.94
CA GLY A 170 0.98 -2.01 -12.99
C GLY A 170 2.33 -1.49 -12.49
N HIS A 171 3.00 -0.70 -13.31
CA HIS A 171 4.30 -0.14 -12.91
C HIS A 171 4.15 1.08 -12.01
N GLY A 172 5.05 1.18 -11.04
CA GLY A 172 5.14 2.30 -10.12
C GLY A 172 6.60 2.65 -9.81
N GLY A 173 6.79 3.88 -9.38
CA GLY A 173 8.01 4.39 -8.78
C GLY A 173 7.67 5.20 -7.54
N PRO A 174 8.67 5.65 -6.76
CA PRO A 174 8.43 6.27 -5.45
C PRO A 174 7.48 7.48 -5.46
N LYS A 175 7.35 8.19 -6.60
CA LYS A 175 6.50 9.38 -6.76
C LYS A 175 5.49 9.29 -7.90
N ALA A 176 5.34 8.13 -8.53
CA ALA A 176 4.56 7.99 -9.74
C ALA A 176 3.94 6.60 -9.91
N PHE A 177 2.72 6.56 -10.41
CA PHE A 177 2.12 5.37 -11.01
C PHE A 177 2.07 5.54 -12.53
N TYR A 178 2.59 4.56 -13.29
CA TYR A 178 2.74 4.67 -14.74
C TYR A 178 1.53 4.07 -15.47
N LEU A 179 0.97 4.81 -16.43
CA LEU A 179 -0.12 4.31 -17.28
C LEU A 179 0.38 3.54 -18.51
N THR A 180 1.58 3.84 -19.00
CA THR A 180 2.25 3.11 -20.08
C THR A 180 3.78 3.09 -19.89
N GLN A 181 4.46 2.11 -20.49
CA GLN A 181 5.93 2.03 -20.55
C GLN A 181 6.49 2.73 -21.80
N GLN A 182 5.68 2.83 -22.86
CA GLN A 182 6.06 3.40 -24.16
C GLN A 182 4.92 4.28 -24.69
N LEU A 183 5.25 5.39 -25.34
CA LEU A 183 4.31 6.20 -26.10
C LEU A 183 4.70 6.20 -27.55
N SER A 184 3.70 6.15 -28.42
CA SER A 184 3.81 6.58 -29.81
C SER A 184 3.25 8.00 -29.94
N ASP A 185 3.98 8.88 -30.62
CA ASP A 185 3.47 10.17 -31.10
C ASP A 185 2.44 9.94 -32.25
N GLU A 186 1.69 10.98 -32.67
CA GLU A 186 0.71 10.86 -33.78
C GLU A 186 1.37 10.49 -35.13
N ASP A 187 2.69 10.64 -35.24
CA ASP A 187 3.53 10.24 -36.36
C ASP A 187 4.14 8.82 -36.24
N GLY A 188 3.84 8.11 -35.15
CA GLY A 188 4.34 6.76 -34.89
C GLY A 188 5.73 6.68 -34.25
N SER A 189 6.38 7.81 -33.92
CA SER A 189 7.68 7.81 -33.25
C SER A 189 7.58 7.42 -31.77
N VAL A 190 8.50 6.58 -31.29
CA VAL A 190 8.50 6.05 -29.91
C VAL A 190 9.37 6.92 -29.00
N ARG A 191 8.77 7.53 -27.98
CA ARG A 191 9.51 8.25 -26.91
C ARG A 191 9.38 7.51 -25.58
N ALA A 192 10.51 7.23 -24.93
CA ALA A 192 10.53 6.82 -23.53
C ALA A 192 10.92 8.01 -22.64
N LYS A 193 10.07 8.34 -21.64
CA LYS A 193 10.43 8.44 -20.21
C LYS A 193 9.47 9.22 -19.28
N ASN A 194 8.44 9.92 -19.75
CA ASN A 194 7.50 10.66 -18.85
C ASN A 194 6.02 10.50 -19.24
N ALA A 195 5.67 9.35 -19.79
CA ALA A 195 4.43 9.09 -20.48
C ALA A 195 3.19 8.99 -19.58
N LYS A 196 2.77 10.14 -19.03
CA LYS A 196 1.52 10.35 -18.28
C LYS A 196 1.38 9.43 -17.07
N ILE A 197 2.18 9.77 -16.07
CA ILE A 197 2.06 9.27 -14.71
C ILE A 197 0.82 9.84 -14.01
N ILE A 198 0.37 9.13 -12.98
CA ILE A 198 -0.35 9.72 -11.86
C ILE A 198 0.69 10.01 -10.77
N SER A 199 0.95 11.26 -10.45
CA SER A 199 1.93 11.64 -9.42
C SER A 199 1.35 11.53 -8.01
N THR A 200 2.23 11.54 -7.00
CA THR A 200 1.81 11.67 -5.60
C THR A 200 1.04 12.96 -5.36
N ASP A 201 1.42 14.06 -6.02
CA ASP A 201 0.75 15.36 -5.86
C ASP A 201 -0.65 15.37 -6.48
N GLU A 202 -0.82 14.75 -7.65
CA GLU A 202 -2.13 14.61 -8.30
C GLU A 202 -3.07 13.73 -7.46
N MET A 203 -2.57 12.62 -6.93
CA MET A 203 -3.34 11.78 -6.01
C MET A 203 -3.68 12.50 -4.71
N THR A 204 -2.72 13.30 -4.22
CA THR A 204 -2.90 14.12 -3.03
C THR A 204 -4.05 15.10 -3.27
N GLU A 205 -3.96 15.91 -4.33
CA GLU A 205 -5.01 16.87 -4.67
C GLU A 205 -6.38 16.19 -4.88
N ALA A 206 -6.42 15.02 -5.54
CA ALA A 206 -7.65 14.26 -5.72
C ALA A 206 -8.25 13.78 -4.40
N LEU A 207 -7.43 13.33 -3.46
CA LEU A 207 -7.87 12.89 -2.14
C LEU A 207 -8.44 14.04 -1.30
N LEU A 208 -7.82 15.22 -1.36
CA LEU A 208 -8.34 16.45 -0.74
C LEU A 208 -9.68 16.87 -1.34
N LYS A 209 -9.77 16.93 -2.67
CA LYS A 209 -11.03 17.27 -3.37
C LYS A 209 -12.15 16.29 -3.04
N ARG A 210 -11.82 15.00 -2.92
CA ARG A 210 -12.76 13.96 -2.52
C ARG A 210 -13.27 14.20 -1.10
N TYR A 211 -12.38 14.42 -0.14
CA TYR A 211 -12.76 14.72 1.24
C TYR A 211 -13.69 15.94 1.32
N GLU A 212 -13.30 17.04 0.68
CA GLU A 212 -14.09 18.28 0.65
C GLU A 212 -15.49 18.08 0.06
N LYS A 213 -15.60 17.28 -1.00
CA LYS A 213 -16.88 16.98 -1.65
C LYS A 213 -17.83 16.19 -0.74
N TRP A 214 -17.31 15.28 0.07
CA TRP A 214 -18.13 14.28 0.77
C TRP A 214 -18.22 14.49 2.29
N LYS A 215 -17.40 15.37 2.89
CA LYS A 215 -17.31 15.60 4.35
C LYS A 215 -18.63 15.96 5.06
N THR A 216 -19.60 16.55 4.35
CA THR A 216 -20.90 16.97 4.90
C THR A 216 -22.00 15.90 4.80
N SER A 217 -21.72 14.77 4.14
CA SER A 217 -22.70 13.69 4.04
C SER A 217 -22.97 13.07 5.43
N LYS A 218 -24.24 12.81 5.76
CA LYS A 218 -24.69 12.29 7.07
C LYS A 218 -24.09 10.91 7.48
N LYS A 219 -23.31 10.25 6.60
CA LYS A 219 -22.56 8.99 6.84
C LYS A 219 -21.08 9.24 7.24
N SER A 220 -20.79 10.36 7.88
CA SER A 220 -19.42 10.78 8.15
C SER A 220 -18.93 10.26 9.51
N TYR A 221 -18.11 9.21 9.47
CA TYR A 221 -17.05 8.93 10.46
C TYR A 221 -15.89 8.16 9.79
N LEU A 222 -15.01 8.61 8.89
CA LEU A 222 -14.70 9.83 8.15
C LEU A 222 -14.74 9.45 6.65
N LEU A 223 -15.95 9.12 6.17
CA LEU A 223 -16.32 8.48 4.88
C LEU A 223 -16.09 6.97 4.81
N GLU A 224 -16.10 6.37 5.99
CA GLU A 224 -16.30 4.96 6.35
C GLU A 224 -15.49 3.95 5.53
N GLU A 225 -14.22 4.35 5.45
CA GLU A 225 -13.04 3.55 5.14
C GLU A 225 -12.92 3.20 3.68
N ASP A 226 -12.96 4.23 2.82
CA ASP A 226 -12.39 4.14 1.49
C ASP A 226 -11.06 3.36 1.51
N ILE A 227 -10.88 2.46 0.56
CA ILE A 227 -9.69 1.62 0.45
C ILE A 227 -8.91 2.07 -0.78
N ILE A 228 -7.60 2.25 -0.64
CA ILE A 228 -6.69 2.46 -1.76
C ILE A 228 -5.76 1.25 -1.82
N ILE A 229 -5.81 0.49 -2.91
CA ILE A 229 -4.94 -0.66 -3.16
C ILE A 229 -3.99 -0.29 -4.30
N LEU A 230 -2.69 -0.30 -4.03
CA LEU A 230 -1.66 0.00 -5.01
C LEU A 230 -0.81 -1.24 -5.33
N GLY A 231 -1.19 -1.90 -6.41
CA GLY A 231 -0.50 -3.04 -7.02
C GLY A 231 0.65 -2.61 -7.93
N ALA A 232 1.72 -2.04 -7.36
CA ALA A 232 2.85 -1.53 -8.14
C ALA A 232 4.18 -1.58 -7.36
N CYS A 233 5.31 -1.52 -8.08
CA CYS A 233 6.63 -1.32 -7.46
C CYS A 233 6.66 0.01 -6.68
N HIS A 234 7.41 0.06 -5.58
CA HIS A 234 7.54 1.26 -4.73
C HIS A 234 6.18 1.80 -4.22
N SER A 235 5.21 0.91 -4.05
CA SER A 235 3.85 1.30 -3.65
C SER A 235 3.78 1.86 -2.24
N SER A 236 4.63 1.40 -1.32
CA SER A 236 4.76 1.91 0.05
C SER A 236 5.24 3.36 0.05
N GLU A 237 6.29 3.67 -0.71
CA GLU A 237 6.85 5.02 -0.86
C GLU A 237 5.81 5.99 -1.44
N PHE A 238 5.12 5.56 -2.50
CA PHE A 238 4.07 6.36 -3.13
C PHE A 238 2.96 6.68 -2.13
N LEU A 239 2.42 5.67 -1.45
CA LEU A 239 1.32 5.84 -0.51
C LEU A 239 1.74 6.62 0.74
N ARG A 240 2.94 6.41 1.29
CA ARG A 240 3.47 7.23 2.38
C ARG A 240 3.53 8.70 1.99
N THR A 241 4.08 8.99 0.81
CA THR A 241 4.18 10.37 0.30
C THR A 241 2.80 11.02 0.18
N VAL A 242 1.84 10.33 -0.46
CA VAL A 242 0.45 10.82 -0.55
C VAL A 242 -0.11 11.09 0.84
N LEU A 243 -0.06 10.09 1.73
CA LEU A 243 -0.68 10.18 3.05
C LEU A 243 -0.02 11.24 3.94
N GLN A 244 1.30 11.43 3.88
CA GLN A 244 2.03 12.43 4.67
C GLN A 244 1.77 13.87 4.20
N ASN A 245 1.57 14.09 2.89
CA ASN A 245 1.26 15.42 2.32
C ASN A 245 -0.16 15.92 2.65
N HIS A 246 -0.92 15.19 3.46
CA HIS A 246 -2.28 15.52 3.84
C HIS A 246 -2.46 15.94 5.28
N ALA A 247 -3.38 16.90 5.47
CA ALA A 247 -3.95 17.22 6.76
C ALA A 247 -4.57 15.96 7.39
N ALA A 248 -4.46 15.86 8.72
CA ALA A 248 -4.90 14.79 9.62
C ALA A 248 -6.34 14.23 9.42
N GLN A 249 -7.15 14.85 8.55
CA GLN A 249 -8.58 14.66 8.43
C GLN A 249 -8.97 13.51 7.48
N ILE A 250 -8.07 13.09 6.57
CA ILE A 250 -8.37 12.07 5.57
C ILE A 250 -7.78 10.72 5.99
N THR A 251 -8.60 9.67 6.06
CA THR A 251 -8.21 8.42 6.75
C THR A 251 -8.50 7.13 5.95
N PRO A 252 -8.18 7.04 4.64
CA PRO A 252 -8.37 5.79 3.90
C PRO A 252 -7.55 4.66 4.51
N ILE A 253 -8.02 3.42 4.33
CA ILE A 253 -7.16 2.24 4.48
C ILE A 253 -6.33 2.15 3.20
N SER A 254 -5.01 2.22 3.33
CA SER A 254 -4.12 2.13 2.18
C SER A 254 -3.32 0.83 2.23
N ILE A 255 -3.40 0.03 1.18
CA ILE A 255 -2.73 -1.26 1.03
C ILE A 255 -1.73 -1.13 -0.12
N ALA A 256 -0.45 -1.37 0.19
CA ALA A 256 0.64 -1.36 -0.77
C ALA A 256 1.07 -2.79 -1.09
N MET A 257 1.36 -3.06 -2.36
CA MET A 257 1.92 -4.32 -2.83
C MET A 257 3.32 -4.62 -2.27
N THR A 258 4.08 -3.58 -1.94
CA THR A 258 5.49 -3.69 -1.59
C THR A 258 5.80 -2.93 -0.32
N GLU A 259 6.93 -3.28 0.28
CA GLU A 259 7.55 -2.53 1.37
C GLU A 259 8.40 -1.38 0.81
N PHE A 260 8.77 -0.43 1.66
CA PHE A 260 9.64 0.69 1.36
C PHE A 260 11.00 0.20 0.87
N GLY A 261 11.41 0.68 -0.30
CA GLY A 261 12.64 0.29 -0.98
C GLY A 261 12.49 -0.95 -1.86
N PHE A 262 11.30 -1.57 -1.88
CA PHE A 262 11.10 -2.83 -2.59
C PHE A 262 10.43 -2.63 -3.95
N VAL A 263 10.91 -3.42 -4.90
CA VAL A 263 10.29 -3.63 -6.20
C VAL A 263 9.38 -4.85 -6.08
N GLY A 264 8.15 -4.75 -6.57
CA GLY A 264 7.22 -5.86 -6.59
C GLY A 264 7.56 -6.80 -7.74
N ALA A 265 7.59 -8.10 -7.48
CA ALA A 265 7.90 -9.10 -8.50
C ALA A 265 6.75 -10.10 -8.65
N GLU A 266 6.08 -10.10 -9.80
CA GLU A 266 5.21 -11.20 -10.20
C GLU A 266 6.09 -12.30 -10.80
N ARG A 267 6.39 -13.34 -10.01
CA ARG A 267 7.36 -14.39 -10.42
C ARG A 267 6.73 -15.65 -10.96
N ARG A 268 5.41 -15.82 -10.86
CA ARG A 268 4.73 -17.03 -11.32
C ARG A 268 3.62 -16.67 -12.30
N PRO A 269 3.69 -17.15 -13.55
CA PRO A 269 2.57 -17.06 -14.49
C PRO A 269 1.29 -17.59 -13.80
N GLY A 270 0.22 -16.79 -13.80
CA GLY A 270 -1.07 -17.16 -13.23
C GLY A 270 -1.24 -16.96 -11.71
N LYS A 271 -0.28 -16.32 -11.02
CA LYS A 271 -0.43 -15.89 -9.62
C LYS A 271 0.03 -14.44 -9.46
N THR A 272 -0.91 -13.51 -9.52
CA THR A 272 -0.67 -12.08 -9.32
C THR A 272 -0.83 -11.72 -7.83
N PHE A 273 -0.36 -10.53 -7.45
CA PHE A 273 -0.68 -9.92 -6.15
C PHE A 273 -2.19 -9.98 -5.86
N PHE A 274 -3.01 -9.79 -6.89
CA PHE A 274 -4.44 -9.69 -6.75
C PHE A 274 -5.14 -11.05 -6.63
N SER A 275 -4.77 -12.05 -7.46
CA SER A 275 -5.33 -13.41 -7.36
C SER A 275 -4.92 -14.12 -6.08
N ASP A 276 -3.65 -13.97 -5.65
CA ASP A 276 -3.11 -14.72 -4.50
C ASP A 276 -3.61 -14.20 -3.16
N LYS A 277 -3.97 -12.91 -3.08
CA LYS A 277 -4.24 -12.25 -1.78
C LYS A 277 -5.68 -11.84 -1.60
N PHE A 278 -6.34 -11.40 -2.67
CA PHE A 278 -7.74 -10.98 -2.58
C PHE A 278 -8.71 -12.08 -2.99
N HIS A 279 -8.20 -13.27 -3.34
CA HIS A 279 -9.02 -14.42 -3.74
C HIS A 279 -10.09 -14.00 -4.73
N ALA A 280 -9.67 -13.41 -5.85
CA ALA A 280 -10.59 -13.01 -6.90
C ALA A 280 -11.45 -14.25 -7.26
N GLY A 281 -12.72 -14.28 -6.81
CA GLY A 281 -13.65 -15.39 -6.96
C GLY A 281 -14.28 -15.92 -5.65
N GLU A 282 -13.73 -15.58 -4.48
CA GLU A 282 -14.38 -15.86 -3.18
C GLU A 282 -15.44 -14.78 -2.84
N TYR A 283 -16.52 -15.21 -2.16
CA TYR A 283 -17.64 -14.35 -1.78
C TYR A 283 -17.22 -13.47 -0.59
N ASP A 284 -16.73 -12.25 -0.87
CA ASP A 284 -16.51 -11.16 0.11
C ASP A 284 -15.17 -11.15 0.89
N PRO A 285 -14.02 -10.86 0.23
CA PRO A 285 -12.73 -10.71 0.93
C PRO A 285 -12.72 -9.50 1.88
N LYS A 286 -12.16 -9.68 3.07
CA LYS A 286 -12.10 -8.70 4.17
C LYS A 286 -10.67 -8.28 4.50
N ILE A 287 -10.51 -7.15 5.18
CA ILE A 287 -9.18 -6.70 5.64
C ILE A 287 -8.49 -7.76 6.55
N SER A 288 -9.22 -8.59 7.29
CA SER A 288 -8.62 -9.69 8.06
C SER A 288 -7.89 -10.71 7.18
N ASP A 289 -8.35 -10.96 5.95
CA ASP A 289 -7.69 -11.87 5.02
C ASP A 289 -6.28 -11.40 4.66
N TYR A 290 -6.06 -10.08 4.66
CA TYR A 290 -4.73 -9.46 4.53
C TYR A 290 -3.82 -9.80 5.72
N PHE A 291 -4.36 -9.91 6.94
CA PHE A 291 -3.59 -10.22 8.13
C PHE A 291 -3.31 -11.72 8.33
N GLU A 292 -4.16 -12.61 7.81
CA GLU A 292 -4.13 -14.05 8.13
C GLU A 292 -3.41 -14.92 7.08
N LYS A 293 -3.47 -14.58 5.78
CA LYS A 293 -3.05 -15.49 4.69
C LYS A 293 -1.62 -15.27 4.15
N ASP A 294 -0.87 -14.30 4.66
CA ASP A 294 0.50 -14.02 4.22
C ASP A 294 1.54 -15.04 4.75
N ALA A 295 1.12 -16.00 5.56
CA ALA A 295 1.98 -17.02 6.17
C ALA A 295 2.60 -18.03 5.17
N LYS A 296 2.18 -18.03 3.90
CA LYS A 296 2.60 -19.05 2.92
C LYS A 296 3.28 -18.54 1.65
N ASN A 297 3.13 -17.25 1.28
CA ASN A 297 3.67 -16.71 0.02
C ASN A 297 4.51 -15.44 0.27
N PHE A 298 5.82 -15.65 0.35
CA PHE A 298 6.90 -14.73 0.78
C PHE A 298 7.44 -13.75 -0.28
N LEU A 299 6.68 -13.45 -1.35
CA LEU A 299 7.29 -12.82 -2.54
C LEU A 299 7.06 -11.31 -2.66
N SER A 300 6.29 -10.73 -1.75
CA SER A 300 6.14 -9.28 -1.63
C SER A 300 5.63 -8.93 -0.24
N ASP A 301 6.39 -8.09 0.46
CA ASP A 301 6.12 -7.65 1.82
C ASP A 301 5.12 -6.50 1.76
N PHE A 302 3.85 -6.83 1.91
CA PHE A 302 2.76 -5.87 1.77
C PHE A 302 2.73 -4.91 2.95
N THR A 303 2.30 -3.67 2.73
CA THR A 303 2.15 -2.70 3.82
C THR A 303 0.76 -2.12 3.89
N LEU A 304 0.23 -1.99 5.12
CA LEU A 304 -1.08 -1.40 5.38
C LEU A 304 -0.94 -0.17 6.29
N TYR A 305 -1.55 0.92 5.85
CA TYR A 305 -1.57 2.20 6.56
C TYR A 305 -2.99 2.64 6.90
N LYS A 306 -3.14 3.26 8.07
CA LYS A 306 -4.38 3.94 8.46
C LYS A 306 -4.07 5.14 9.35
N ARG A 307 -4.79 6.25 9.15
CA ARG A 307 -4.75 7.38 10.10
C ARG A 307 -5.74 7.17 11.24
N VAL A 308 -5.28 7.37 12.47
CA VAL A 308 -6.08 7.30 13.70
C VAL A 308 -5.72 8.49 14.58
N GLY A 309 -6.70 9.27 15.03
CA GLY A 309 -6.43 10.50 15.79
C GLY A 309 -5.55 11.49 15.04
N GLY A 310 -5.64 11.52 13.70
CA GLY A 310 -4.83 12.37 12.85
C GLY A 310 -3.40 11.89 12.59
N LYS A 311 -2.94 10.81 13.22
CA LYS A 311 -1.60 10.24 13.05
C LYS A 311 -1.64 9.01 12.16
N LEU A 312 -0.67 8.89 11.25
CA LEU A 312 -0.55 7.73 10.38
C LEU A 312 0.04 6.57 11.18
N LYS A 313 -0.59 5.39 11.11
CA LYS A 313 -0.08 4.17 11.75
C LYS A 313 0.25 3.14 10.69
N HIS A 314 1.38 2.45 10.87
CA HIS A 314 1.77 1.30 10.07
C HIS A 314 1.21 0.05 10.76
N LEU A 315 0.18 -0.56 10.17
CA LEU A 315 -0.55 -1.68 10.80
C LEU A 315 0.06 -3.05 10.53
N GLY A 316 1.15 -3.08 9.77
CA GLY A 316 2.03 -4.22 9.67
C GLY A 316 1.75 -5.20 8.54
N GLU A 317 2.60 -6.22 8.57
CA GLU A 317 2.59 -7.46 7.79
C GLU A 317 2.02 -8.59 8.66
N SER A 318 1.70 -9.73 8.04
CA SER A 318 0.83 -10.77 8.60
C SER A 318 1.19 -11.40 9.95
N ASN A 319 0.16 -12.02 10.54
CA ASN A 319 0.17 -12.70 11.84
C ASN A 319 0.44 -14.21 11.73
N LYS A 320 1.61 -14.63 11.26
CA LYS A 320 2.15 -15.86 11.89
C LYS A 320 3.07 -15.44 13.01
N GLU A 321 2.61 -15.53 14.25
CA GLU A 321 3.52 -15.85 15.36
C GLU A 321 4.46 -16.96 14.88
N PRO A 322 5.78 -16.91 15.16
CA PRO A 322 6.58 -18.12 15.06
C PRO A 322 5.78 -19.21 15.79
N ASP A 323 5.64 -20.39 15.18
CA ASP A 323 5.00 -21.51 15.87
C ASP A 323 5.79 -21.71 17.19
N LYS A 324 5.15 -21.29 18.30
CA LYS A 324 5.66 -21.01 19.66
C LYS A 324 6.03 -19.53 19.94
N PRO A 325 5.43 -18.90 20.98
CA PRO A 325 6.12 -17.81 21.66
C PRO A 325 7.48 -18.36 22.08
N SER A 326 8.59 -17.71 21.72
CA SER A 326 9.73 -17.86 22.60
C SER A 326 9.25 -17.34 23.96
N GLU A 327 9.48 -18.10 25.01
CA GLU A 327 9.17 -17.73 26.39
C GLU A 327 9.93 -16.44 26.83
N ASP A 328 10.68 -15.81 25.92
CA ASP A 328 11.55 -14.66 26.13
C ASP A 328 10.87 -13.28 26.01
N ILE A 329 9.54 -13.19 26.00
CA ILE A 329 8.83 -11.90 26.26
C ILE A 329 8.40 -11.76 27.73
N GLU A 330 8.81 -12.69 28.59
CA GLU A 330 8.82 -12.52 30.05
C GLU A 330 10.24 -12.65 30.63
N ALA A 331 11.00 -11.55 30.56
CA ALA A 331 11.98 -11.09 31.56
C ALA A 331 12.43 -9.65 31.27
#